data_AF-A0A1W6PNT8-F1
#
_entry.id   AF-A0A1W6PNT8-F1
#
_cell.length_a   1.000
_cell.length_b   1.000
_cell.length_c   1.000
_cell.angle_alpha   90.00
_cell.angle_beta   90.00
_cell.angle_gamma   90.00
#
_symmetry.space_group_name_H-M   'P 1'
#
loop_
_entity.id
_entity.type
_entity.pdbx_description
1 polymer ?
#
loop_
_entity_poly.entity_id
_entity_poly.type
_entity_poly.pdbx_seq_one_letter_code
_entity_poly.pdbx_strand_id
1 'polypeptide(L)'
;MTHPYSEDLRERAMARLNTGETIRSIAAALAIAPSCVSKWKKRLAETGALTPGRVGGRKQRTLSGERADWLRQRCRSGPFTTRGLVAELAERGIKTERRAVWVFVRAEGLSFKKNGSAGRADADGYRQETVALEDPSTADRSAAAGLSR
;
A
#
# COMPACT_ATOMS: atom_id res chain seq x y z
N MET A 1 -12.02 -7.92 -16.55
CA MET A 1 -11.55 -7.12 -17.68
C MET A 1 -12.47 -5.93 -17.84
N THR A 2 -12.13 -4.78 -17.26
CA THR A 2 -13.01 -3.60 -17.29
C THR A 2 -12.37 -2.57 -18.21
N HIS A 3 -12.51 -2.78 -19.52
CA HIS A 3 -12.14 -1.76 -20.51
C HIS A 3 -13.40 -1.13 -21.07
N PRO A 4 -13.46 0.21 -21.12
CA PRO A 4 -14.55 0.90 -21.80
C PRO A 4 -14.49 0.61 -23.30
N TYR A 5 -15.65 0.53 -23.95
CA TYR A 5 -15.73 0.53 -25.42
C TYR A 5 -15.05 1.77 -26.00
N SER A 6 -14.43 1.61 -27.17
CA SER A 6 -13.74 2.66 -27.93
C SER A 6 -14.65 3.84 -28.23
N GLU A 7 -14.05 5.02 -28.43
CA GLU A 7 -14.78 6.26 -28.70
C GLU A 7 -15.47 6.23 -30.07
N ASP A 8 -14.79 5.74 -31.12
CA ASP A 8 -15.37 5.50 -32.46
C ASP A 8 -16.67 4.70 -32.40
N LEU A 9 -16.73 3.62 -31.59
CA LEU A 9 -17.93 2.80 -31.47
C LEU A 9 -19.10 3.58 -30.86
N ARG A 10 -18.81 4.52 -29.94
CA ARG A 10 -19.82 5.37 -29.32
C ARG A 10 -20.30 6.43 -30.28
N GLU A 11 -19.38 7.04 -31.02
CA GLU A 11 -19.69 8.06 -32.03
C GLU A 11 -20.58 7.48 -33.12
N ARG A 12 -20.26 6.30 -33.64
CA ARG A 12 -21.08 5.61 -34.65
C ARG A 12 -22.47 5.26 -34.12
N ALA A 13 -22.57 4.85 -32.85
CA ALA A 13 -23.87 4.61 -32.21
C ALA A 13 -24.69 5.89 -32.06
N MET A 14 -24.07 7.01 -31.66
CA MET A 14 -24.78 8.29 -31.52
C MET A 14 -25.17 8.89 -32.87
N ALA A 15 -24.34 8.75 -33.90
CA ALA A 15 -24.67 9.19 -35.26
C ALA A 15 -25.94 8.52 -35.79
N ARG A 16 -26.05 7.19 -35.62
CA ARG A 16 -27.26 6.43 -35.99
C ARG A 16 -28.48 6.77 -35.14
N LEU A 17 -28.27 7.11 -33.88
CA LEU A 17 -29.35 7.57 -33.01
C LEU A 17 -29.90 8.93 -33.49
N ASN A 18 -29.03 9.82 -33.95
CA ASN A 18 -29.40 11.13 -34.50
C ASN A 18 -30.12 11.04 -35.84
N THR A 19 -29.87 9.99 -36.65
CA THR A 19 -30.63 9.71 -37.88
C THR A 19 -32.00 9.07 -37.61
N GLY A 20 -32.34 8.81 -36.34
CA GLY A 20 -33.65 8.30 -35.94
C GLY A 20 -33.73 6.78 -35.83
N GLU A 21 -32.62 6.03 -35.90
CA GLU A 21 -32.64 4.59 -35.68
C GLU A 21 -33.00 4.24 -34.22
N THR A 22 -33.68 3.12 -34.02
CA THR A 22 -34.01 2.64 -32.67
C THR A 22 -32.78 2.08 -31.97
N ILE A 23 -32.73 2.22 -30.63
CA ILE A 23 -31.64 1.67 -29.80
C ILE A 23 -31.40 0.18 -30.07
N ARG A 24 -32.46 -0.61 -30.25
CA ARG A 24 -32.33 -2.06 -30.51
C ARG A 24 -31.70 -2.34 -31.87
N SER A 25 -32.05 -1.57 -32.90
CA SER A 25 -31.47 -1.71 -34.23
C SER A 25 -29.97 -1.37 -34.23
N ILE A 26 -29.60 -0.25 -33.59
CA ILE A 26 -28.20 0.17 -33.44
C ILE A 26 -27.38 -0.88 -32.68
N ALA A 27 -27.94 -1.41 -31.59
CA ALA A 27 -27.29 -2.41 -30.77
C ALA A 27 -27.03 -3.72 -31.53
N ALA A 28 -28.00 -4.18 -32.33
CA ALA A 28 -27.84 -5.32 -33.21
C ALA A 28 -26.77 -5.08 -34.28
N ALA A 29 -26.79 -3.91 -34.93
CA ALA A 29 -25.84 -3.56 -35.99
C ALA A 29 -24.39 -3.41 -35.51
N LEU A 30 -24.19 -2.95 -34.26
CA LEU A 30 -22.88 -2.77 -33.65
C LEU A 30 -22.45 -3.94 -32.76
N ALA A 31 -23.26 -5.00 -32.68
CA ALA A 31 -23.05 -6.16 -31.82
C ALA A 31 -22.78 -5.80 -30.34
N ILE A 32 -23.51 -4.82 -29.81
CA ILE A 32 -23.41 -4.35 -28.41
C ILE A 32 -24.73 -4.55 -27.66
N ALA A 33 -24.66 -4.50 -26.33
CA ALA A 33 -25.87 -4.50 -25.51
C ALA A 33 -26.69 -3.20 -25.70
N PRO A 34 -28.02 -3.24 -25.82
CA PRO A 34 -28.88 -2.05 -25.97
C PRO A 34 -28.71 -1.01 -24.85
N SER A 35 -28.38 -1.47 -23.64
CA SER A 35 -28.15 -0.60 -22.48
C SER A 35 -26.89 0.28 -22.61
N CYS A 36 -25.95 -0.06 -23.49
CA CYS A 36 -24.76 0.77 -23.76
C CYS A 36 -25.16 2.07 -24.46
N VAL A 37 -26.02 1.98 -25.48
CA VAL A 37 -26.47 3.13 -26.26
C VAL A 37 -27.25 4.13 -25.38
N SER A 38 -28.14 3.63 -24.52
CA SER A 38 -28.88 4.51 -23.59
C SER A 38 -27.97 5.18 -22.56
N LYS A 39 -26.96 4.47 -22.04
CA LYS A 39 -25.95 5.03 -21.14
C LYS A 39 -25.08 6.09 -21.82
N TRP A 40 -24.71 5.90 -23.09
CA TRP A 40 -23.94 6.90 -23.85
C TRP A 40 -24.76 8.13 -24.17
N LYS A 41 -26.04 7.98 -24.54
CA LYS A 41 -26.98 9.11 -24.70
C LYS A 41 -27.08 9.93 -23.41
N LYS A 42 -27.26 9.26 -22.27
CA LYS A 42 -27.33 9.91 -20.95
C LYS A 42 -26.03 10.66 -20.63
N ARG A 43 -24.88 10.03 -20.85
CA ARG A 43 -23.58 10.67 -20.64
C ARG A 43 -23.36 11.89 -21.54
N LEU A 44 -23.75 11.80 -22.81
CA LEU A 44 -23.65 12.92 -23.74
C LEU A 44 -24.48 14.12 -23.26
N ALA A 45 -25.68 13.88 -22.72
CA ALA A 45 -26.52 14.91 -22.13
C ALA A 45 -25.93 15.51 -20.84
N GLU A 46 -25.26 14.71 -20.02
CA GLU A 46 -24.69 15.15 -18.72
C GLU A 46 -23.34 15.87 -18.86
N THR A 47 -22.46 15.37 -19.73
CA THR A 47 -21.05 15.80 -19.82
C THR A 47 -20.72 16.51 -21.14
N GLY A 48 -21.56 16.37 -22.17
CA GLY A 48 -21.28 16.87 -23.53
C GLY A 48 -20.23 16.06 -24.31
N ALA A 49 -19.64 15.01 -23.70
CA ALA A 49 -18.60 14.20 -24.30
C ALA A 49 -18.91 12.70 -24.22
N LEU A 50 -18.50 11.95 -25.24
CA LEU A 50 -18.62 10.49 -25.30
C LEU A 50 -17.43 9.76 -24.69
N THR A 51 -16.37 10.50 -24.38
CA THR A 51 -15.14 9.99 -23.80
C THR A 51 -15.43 9.19 -22.52
N PRO A 52 -14.91 7.96 -22.38
CA PRO A 52 -15.05 7.22 -21.14
C PRO A 52 -14.42 7.99 -19.99
N GLY A 53 -15.16 8.08 -18.88
CA GLY A 53 -14.57 8.48 -17.60
C GLY A 53 -13.39 7.58 -17.27
N ARG A 54 -12.42 8.15 -16.53
CA ARG A 54 -11.21 7.45 -16.12
C ARG A 54 -11.57 6.14 -15.39
N VAL A 55 -11.33 5.00 -16.04
CA VAL A 55 -11.57 3.68 -15.46
C VAL A 55 -10.42 3.36 -14.53
N GLY A 56 -10.71 3.41 -13.23
CA GLY A 56 -9.70 3.29 -12.18
C GLY A 56 -9.11 4.64 -11.79
N GLY A 57 -9.21 4.97 -10.51
CA GLY A 57 -8.63 6.16 -9.91
C GLY A 57 -8.29 5.87 -8.45
N ARG A 58 -7.01 6.01 -8.10
CA ARG A 58 -6.55 5.74 -6.73
C ARG A 58 -7.12 6.79 -5.78
N LYS A 59 -7.68 6.34 -4.66
CA LYS A 59 -7.94 7.18 -3.48
C LYS A 59 -6.66 7.96 -3.19
N GLN A 60 -6.75 9.28 -3.12
CA GLN A 60 -5.63 10.14 -2.74
C GLN A 60 -5.04 9.57 -1.45
N ARG A 61 -3.72 9.35 -1.44
CA ARG A 61 -3.04 8.78 -0.27
C ARG A 61 -3.23 9.77 0.88
N THR A 62 -3.39 9.26 2.11
CA THR A 62 -3.59 10.09 3.31
C THR A 62 -2.48 11.14 3.50
N LEU A 63 -1.29 10.85 2.96
CA LEU A 63 -0.09 11.68 2.93
C LEU A 63 0.08 12.35 1.54
N SER A 64 -0.91 13.10 1.10
CA SER A 64 -0.88 13.93 -0.12
C SER A 64 -0.97 15.42 0.24
N GLY A 65 -0.53 16.31 -0.65
CA GLY A 65 -0.61 17.76 -0.50
C GLY A 65 0.32 18.31 0.60
N GLU A 66 -0.15 19.28 1.37
CA GLU A 66 0.61 19.98 2.43
C GLU A 66 1.28 19.02 3.43
N ARG A 67 0.64 17.86 3.69
CA ARG A 67 1.15 16.82 4.60
C ARG A 67 2.41 16.15 4.04
N ALA A 68 2.45 15.95 2.73
CA ALA A 68 3.63 15.44 2.04
C ALA A 68 4.77 16.45 2.09
N ASP A 69 4.46 17.73 1.89
CA ASP A 69 5.46 18.80 1.90
C ASP A 69 6.08 19.00 3.29
N TRP A 70 5.26 18.92 4.34
CA TRP A 70 5.77 18.91 5.71
C TRP A 70 6.66 17.70 5.98
N LEU A 71 6.23 16.48 5.59
CA LEU A 71 7.05 15.27 5.74
C LEU A 71 8.39 15.38 5.01
N ARG A 72 8.41 15.98 3.81
CA ARG A 72 9.65 16.23 3.06
C ARG A 72 10.59 17.17 3.81
N GLN A 73 10.08 18.29 4.33
CA GLN A 73 10.86 19.23 5.12
C GLN A 73 11.39 18.58 6.40
N ARG A 74 10.54 17.82 7.10
CA ARG A 74 10.89 17.11 8.33
C ARG A 74 11.95 16.03 8.11
N CYS A 75 11.91 15.33 6.98
CA CYS A 75 12.92 14.34 6.62
C CYS A 75 14.27 14.98 6.24
N ARG A 76 14.27 16.24 5.77
CA ARG A 76 15.50 16.99 5.45
C ARG A 76 16.14 17.63 6.68
N SER A 77 15.35 17.94 7.72
CA SER A 77 15.86 18.63 8.91
C SER A 77 16.68 17.76 9.86
N GLY A 78 16.67 16.43 9.72
CA GLY A 78 17.49 15.56 10.55
C GLY A 78 17.15 14.08 10.43
N PRO A 79 17.84 13.21 11.20
CA PRO A 79 17.55 11.79 11.22
C PRO A 79 16.12 11.55 11.74
N PHE A 80 15.41 10.62 11.10
CA PHE A 80 14.04 10.28 11.46
C PHE A 80 13.86 8.77 11.50
N THR A 81 12.89 8.32 12.30
CA THR A 81 12.42 6.93 12.29
C THR A 81 10.97 6.91 11.81
N THR A 82 10.55 5.84 11.12
CA THR A 82 9.17 5.73 10.64
C THR A 82 8.16 5.73 11.80
N ARG A 83 8.54 5.25 12.99
CA ARG A 83 7.71 5.32 14.21
C ARG A 83 7.62 6.76 14.74
N GLY A 84 8.73 7.50 14.77
CA GLY A 84 8.74 8.90 15.16
C GLY A 84 7.86 9.77 14.26
N LEU A 85 7.94 9.57 12.94
CA LEU A 85 7.08 10.27 11.98
C LEU A 85 5.58 10.00 12.21
N VAL A 86 5.20 8.77 12.58
CA VAL A 86 3.79 8.47 12.91
C VAL A 86 3.35 9.19 14.18
N ALA A 87 4.21 9.28 15.20
CA ALA A 87 3.89 10.01 16.44
C ALA A 87 3.74 11.52 16.17
N GLU A 88 4.67 12.13 15.45
CA GLU A 88 4.61 13.55 15.07
C GLU A 88 3.40 13.86 14.18
N LEU A 89 2.97 12.91 13.33
CA LEU A 89 1.74 13.03 12.54
C LEU A 89 0.48 12.88 13.42
N ALA A 90 0.52 12.03 14.44
CA ALA A 90 -0.59 11.86 15.38
C ALA A 90 -0.78 13.09 16.26
N GLU A 91 0.30 13.74 16.70
CA GLU A 91 0.27 15.02 17.42
C GLU A 91 -0.40 16.13 16.58
N ARG A 92 -0.24 16.07 15.26
CA ARG A 92 -0.90 16.97 14.30
C ARG A 92 -2.34 16.57 13.96
N GLY A 93 -2.90 15.58 14.66
CA GLY A 93 -4.26 15.06 14.44
C GLY A 93 -4.42 14.15 13.22
N ILE A 94 -3.31 13.74 12.58
CA ILE A 94 -3.33 12.93 11.36
C ILE A 94 -3.12 11.45 11.72
N LYS A 95 -4.22 10.71 11.85
CA LYS A 95 -4.19 9.25 12.06
C LYS A 95 -3.62 8.56 10.81
N THR A 96 -2.36 8.13 10.88
CA THR A 96 -1.65 7.45 9.79
C THR A 96 -1.02 6.16 10.27
N GLU A 97 -1.00 5.16 9.40
CA GLU A 97 -0.33 3.91 9.66
C GLU A 97 1.15 4.01 9.27
N ARG A 98 2.02 3.32 10.02
CA ARG A 98 3.47 3.20 9.72
C ARG A 98 3.71 2.77 8.27
N ARG A 99 2.89 1.89 7.71
CA ARG A 99 2.98 1.45 6.31
C ARG A 99 2.76 2.61 5.34
N ALA A 100 1.79 3.49 5.59
CA ALA A 100 1.52 4.65 4.74
C ALA A 100 2.73 5.59 4.70
N VAL A 101 3.36 5.84 5.85
CA VAL A 101 4.59 6.63 5.98
C VAL A 101 5.75 5.94 5.25
N TRP A 102 5.93 4.63 5.41
CA TRP A 102 6.99 3.89 4.72
C TRP A 102 6.86 3.95 3.19
N VAL A 103 5.65 3.73 2.65
CA VAL A 103 5.42 3.82 1.19
C VAL A 103 5.62 5.25 0.70
N PHE A 104 5.40 6.27 1.54
CA PHE A 104 5.67 7.67 1.22
C PHE A 104 7.19 7.93 1.13
N VAL A 105 7.93 7.59 2.20
CA VAL A 105 9.39 7.75 2.28
C VAL A 105 10.11 7.00 1.14
N ARG A 106 9.65 5.79 0.79
CA ARG A 106 10.18 5.02 -0.35
C ARG A 106 9.89 5.65 -1.70
N ALA A 107 8.70 6.22 -1.89
CA ALA A 107 8.33 6.89 -3.14
C ALA A 107 9.14 8.19 -3.34
N GLU A 108 9.46 8.89 -2.26
CA GLU A 108 10.27 10.11 -2.26
C GLU A 108 11.78 9.85 -2.32
N GLY A 109 12.22 8.58 -2.34
CA GLY A 109 13.64 8.23 -2.39
C GLY A 109 14.42 8.60 -1.12
N LEU A 110 13.72 8.96 -0.04
CA LEU A 110 14.29 9.38 1.25
C LEU A 110 14.72 8.16 2.07
N SER A 111 15.52 7.28 1.46
CA SER A 111 16.12 6.16 2.18
C SER A 111 17.34 6.67 2.93
N PHE A 112 17.32 6.57 4.26
CA PHE A 112 18.53 6.73 5.06
C PHE A 112 19.51 5.61 4.66
N LYS A 113 20.49 5.93 3.82
CA LYS A 113 21.60 5.01 3.54
C LYS A 113 22.47 4.98 4.79
N LYS A 114 22.55 3.81 5.43
CA LYS A 114 23.50 3.55 6.51
C LYS A 114 24.91 3.67 5.92
N ASN A 115 25.53 4.83 6.06
CA ASN A 115 26.97 4.97 5.79
C ASN A 115 27.69 4.28 6.95
N GLY A 116 28.41 3.20 6.65
CA GLY A 116 29.09 2.37 7.62
C GLY A 116 30.30 3.07 8.23
N SER A 117 30.09 3.98 9.16
CA SER A 117 31.05 4.21 10.25
C SER A 117 30.58 3.38 11.44
N ALA A 118 30.69 2.06 11.31
CA ALA A 118 30.66 1.18 12.47
C ALA A 118 31.98 1.40 13.22
N GLY A 119 31.98 2.38 14.13
CA GLY A 119 32.89 2.35 15.25
C GLY A 119 32.73 1.00 15.93
N ARG A 120 33.86 0.31 16.12
CA ARG A 120 33.95 -1.00 16.78
C ARG A 120 33.09 -0.95 18.04
N ALA A 121 32.05 -1.77 18.10
CA ALA A 121 31.49 -2.16 19.37
C ALA A 121 32.48 -3.16 19.95
N ASP A 122 33.20 -2.74 20.99
CA ASP A 122 33.94 -3.61 21.88
C ASP A 122 33.12 -4.86 22.17
N ALA A 123 33.66 -6.01 21.78
CA ALA A 123 33.10 -7.31 22.07
C ALA A 123 33.46 -7.63 23.52
N ASP A 124 32.63 -7.20 24.46
CA ASP A 124 32.70 -7.71 25.82
C ASP A 124 31.29 -8.02 26.36
N GLY A 125 31.10 -9.28 26.73
CA GLY A 125 30.12 -9.66 27.74
C GLY A 125 28.69 -9.98 27.29
N TYR A 126 28.47 -10.95 26.38
CA TYR A 126 27.29 -11.82 26.54
C TYR A 126 27.38 -13.14 25.74
N ARG A 127 27.70 -14.24 26.43
CA ARG A 127 27.21 -15.58 26.06
C ARG A 127 27.08 -16.43 27.32
N GLN A 128 25.84 -16.64 27.75
CA GLN A 128 25.46 -17.70 28.68
C GLN A 128 25.43 -19.04 27.92
N GLU A 129 25.96 -20.08 28.58
CA GLU A 129 25.52 -21.50 28.69
C GLU A 129 25.01 -22.24 27.43
N THR A 130 25.15 -23.54 27.21
CA THR A 130 25.62 -24.77 27.89
C THR A 130 25.66 -25.81 26.75
N VAL A 131 26.57 -26.78 26.72
CA VAL A 131 26.23 -28.19 26.33
C VAL A 131 27.26 -29.12 26.99
N ALA A 132 26.74 -30.09 27.73
CA ALA A 132 27.45 -31.20 28.37
C ALA A 132 28.20 -32.09 27.38
N LEU A 133 29.25 -32.78 27.85
CA LEU A 133 29.57 -34.18 27.53
C LEU A 133 30.68 -34.71 28.45
N GLU A 134 30.32 -35.80 29.14
CA GLU A 134 31.12 -36.94 29.60
C GLU A 134 31.87 -36.89 30.95
N ASP A 135 31.35 -37.75 31.85
CA ASP A 135 31.96 -38.32 33.05
C ASP A 135 33.27 -39.08 32.75
N PRO A 136 34.16 -39.22 33.75
CA PRO A 136 34.11 -40.48 34.50
C PRO A 136 34.36 -40.34 36.01
N SER A 137 33.57 -41.12 36.76
CA SER A 137 34.02 -42.03 37.82
C SER A 137 34.94 -41.48 38.91
N THR A 138 34.43 -41.41 40.15
CA THR A 138 34.91 -42.25 41.28
C THR A 138 33.99 -42.11 42.49
N ALA A 139 33.37 -43.25 42.83
CA ALA A 139 33.07 -43.84 44.13
C ALA A 139 32.85 -42.99 45.41
N ASP A 140 31.77 -43.40 46.09
CA ASP A 140 31.66 -43.67 47.54
C ASP A 140 31.44 -42.47 48.48
N ARG A 141 30.28 -42.38 49.13
CA ARG A 141 29.99 -43.11 50.39
C ARG A 141 28.63 -42.71 51.00
N SER A 142 27.84 -43.74 51.29
CA SER A 142 26.95 -43.94 52.46
C SER A 142 25.84 -42.93 52.86
N ALA A 143 24.63 -43.50 52.92
CA ALA A 143 23.78 -43.62 54.12
C ALA A 143 22.65 -42.60 54.38
N ALA A 144 21.44 -43.21 54.37
CA ALA A 144 20.41 -43.19 55.42
C ALA A 144 19.15 -42.34 55.21
N ALA A 145 18.02 -43.07 55.26
CA ALA A 145 16.70 -42.74 55.84
C ALA A 145 15.98 -41.49 55.28
N GLY A 146 14.74 -41.55 54.80
CA GLY A 146 13.61 -42.38 55.19
C GLY A 146 12.46 -41.46 55.66
N LEU A 147 11.25 -41.66 55.10
CA LEU A 147 9.94 -41.14 55.56
C LEU A 147 9.75 -39.60 55.52
N SER A 148 8.59 -38.99 55.29
CA SER A 148 7.22 -39.43 55.02
C SER A 148 6.41 -38.19 54.60
N ARG A 149 5.44 -38.43 53.71
CA ARG A 149 4.12 -37.77 53.56
C ARG A 149 4.01 -36.35 53.04
#